data_AF-A0A2M7F915-F1
#
_entry.id   AF-A0A2M7F915-F1
#
_cell.length_a   1.000
_cell.length_b   1.000
_cell.length_c   1.000
_cell.angle_alpha   90.00
_cell.angle_beta   90.00
_cell.angle_gamma   90.00
#
_symmetry.space_group_name_H-M   'P 1'
#
loop_
_entity.id
_entity.type
_entity.pdbx_description
1 polymer ?
#
loop_
_entity_poly.entity_id
_entity_poly.type
_entity_poly.pdbx_seq_one_letter_code
_entity_poly.pdbx_strand_id
1 'polypeptide(L)'
;EGLIAQHLRAWMDYKHPDCRLFFWRTSSGPEVDFVVYGPDIFWAVEVKNAADVRPEDIRALKTFGEDYPEAKRILVYRGKERLKREGILIVPCTEFLMTLS
;
A
#
# COMPACT_ATOMS: atom_id res chain seq x y z
N GLU A 1 -7.08 2.00 8.48
CA GLU A 1 -6.01 0.96 8.39
C GLU A 1 -6.40 -0.46 8.85
N GLY A 2 -6.98 -0.67 10.05
CA GLY A 2 -7.04 -2.00 10.69
C GLY A 2 -7.62 -3.19 9.89
N LEU A 3 -8.70 -2.98 9.13
CA LEU A 3 -9.26 -4.00 8.24
C LEU A 3 -8.26 -4.45 7.16
N ILE A 4 -7.58 -3.49 6.53
CA ILE A 4 -6.56 -3.78 5.51
C ILE A 4 -5.42 -4.60 6.12
N ALA A 5 -4.96 -4.25 7.31
CA ALA A 5 -3.90 -4.99 8.00
C ALA A 5 -4.28 -6.46 8.25
N GLN A 6 -5.52 -6.72 8.67
CA GLN A 6 -6.02 -8.07 8.94
C GLN A 6 -6.08 -8.91 7.65
N HIS A 7 -6.60 -8.33 6.56
CA HIS A 7 -6.64 -9.03 5.27
C HIS A 7 -5.24 -9.28 4.70
N LEU A 8 -4.31 -8.33 4.80
CA LEU A 8 -2.93 -8.54 4.40
C LEU A 8 -2.27 -9.68 5.19
N ARG A 9 -2.46 -9.71 6.51
CA ARG A 9 -1.93 -10.80 7.36
C ARG A 9 -2.50 -12.15 6.97
N ALA A 10 -3.82 -12.27 6.85
CA ALA A 10 -4.46 -13.52 6.45
C ALA A 10 -4.00 -14.00 5.06
N TRP A 11 -3.87 -13.08 4.11
CA TRP A 11 -3.39 -13.37 2.76
C TRP A 11 -1.92 -13.85 2.77
N MET A 12 -1.04 -13.19 3.54
CA MET A 12 0.35 -13.66 3.70
C MET A 12 0.40 -15.04 4.35
N ASP A 13 -0.31 -15.26 5.46
CA ASP A 13 -0.28 -16.53 6.17
C ASP A 13 -0.74 -17.70 5.29
N TYR A 14 -1.67 -17.46 4.35
CA TYR A 14 -2.23 -18.49 3.49
C TYR A 14 -1.51 -18.66 2.14
N LYS A 15 -1.03 -17.58 1.53
CA LYS A 15 -0.49 -17.58 0.15
C LYS A 15 1.01 -17.26 0.08
N HIS A 16 1.54 -16.53 1.05
CA HIS A 16 2.90 -15.99 1.02
C HIS A 16 3.57 -16.09 2.41
N PRO A 17 3.82 -17.31 2.92
CA PRO A 17 4.28 -17.53 4.31
C PRO A 17 5.67 -16.94 4.59
N ASP A 18 6.46 -16.66 3.55
CA ASP A 18 7.77 -16.01 3.66
C ASP A 18 7.69 -14.47 3.61
N CYS A 19 6.51 -13.90 3.41
CA CYS A 19 6.29 -12.46 3.50
C CYS A 19 6.06 -12.01 4.95
N ARG A 20 6.41 -10.76 5.22
CA ARG A 20 6.24 -10.11 6.52
C ARG A 20 5.65 -8.71 6.34
N LEU A 21 4.91 -8.26 7.34
CA LEU A 21 4.37 -6.91 7.43
C LEU A 21 5.33 -6.01 8.23
N PHE A 22 5.71 -4.89 7.64
CA PHE A 22 6.51 -3.85 8.27
C PHE A 22 5.79 -2.50 8.19
N PHE A 23 6.35 -1.52 8.87
CA PHE A 23 5.94 -0.11 8.83
C PHE A 23 7.16 0.70 8.42
N TRP A 24 6.95 1.80 7.69
CA TRP A 24 8.04 2.66 7.27
C TRP A 24 7.71 4.12 7.54
N ARG A 25 8.70 4.88 8.01
CA ARG A 25 8.64 6.33 8.11
C ARG A 25 10.03 6.92 8.00
N THR A 26 10.10 8.14 7.47
CA THR A 26 11.32 8.94 7.52
C THR A 26 11.40 9.76 8.80
N SER A 27 12.59 10.27 9.12
CA SER A 27 12.78 11.25 10.20
C SER A 27 12.08 12.58 9.93
N SER A 28 11.77 12.90 8.67
CA SER A 28 11.12 14.14 8.24
C SER A 28 9.59 14.06 8.18
N GLY A 29 9.00 12.91 8.52
CA GLY A 29 7.57 12.77 8.74
C GLY A 29 6.78 11.92 7.73
N PRO A 30 7.13 11.78 6.44
CA PRO A 30 6.44 10.83 5.55
C PRO A 30 6.41 9.41 6.11
N GLU A 31 5.23 8.78 6.05
CA GLU A 31 4.95 7.45 6.60
C GLU A 31 4.20 6.60 5.57
N VAL A 32 4.50 5.32 5.53
CA VAL A 32 3.76 4.33 4.75
C VAL A 32 3.11 3.37 5.74
N ASP A 33 1.77 3.26 5.68
CA ASP A 33 0.98 2.46 6.62
C ASP A 33 1.44 1.00 6.69
N PHE A 34 1.73 0.37 5.54
CA PHE A 34 2.16 -1.02 5.49
C PHE A 34 3.19 -1.27 4.41
N VAL A 35 4.22 -2.05 4.75
CA VAL A 35 5.16 -2.61 3.79
C VAL A 35 5.06 -4.14 3.85
N VAL A 36 4.64 -4.76 2.76
CA VAL A 36 4.66 -6.22 2.61
C VAL A 36 5.93 -6.59 1.89
N TYR A 37 6.79 -7.37 2.54
CA TYR A 37 8.09 -7.72 2.00
C TYR A 37 8.41 -9.20 2.15
N GLY A 38 8.90 -9.82 1.09
CA GLY A 38 9.34 -11.20 0.99
C GLY A 38 9.99 -11.49 -0.37
N PRO A 39 10.34 -12.76 -0.66
CA PRO A 39 11.12 -13.12 -1.86
C PRO A 39 10.56 -12.60 -3.19
N ASP A 40 9.23 -12.65 -3.36
CA ASP A 40 8.56 -12.28 -4.62
C ASP A 40 7.66 -11.04 -4.49
N ILE A 41 7.55 -10.46 -3.29
CA ILE A 41 6.64 -9.36 -2.99
C ILE A 41 7.40 -8.25 -2.32
N PHE A 42 7.31 -7.06 -2.90
CA PHE A 42 7.72 -5.82 -2.25
C PHE A 42 6.68 -4.74 -2.51
N TRP A 43 5.73 -4.58 -1.59
CA TRP A 43 4.64 -3.63 -1.72
C TRP A 43 4.70 -2.58 -0.61
N ALA A 44 4.50 -1.33 -0.97
CA ALA A 44 4.24 -0.22 -0.05
C ALA A 44 2.77 0.20 -0.21
N VAL A 45 2.00 0.13 0.88
CA VAL A 45 0.55 0.33 0.88
C VAL A 45 0.19 1.45 1.85
N GLU A 46 -0.48 2.47 1.33
CA GLU A 46 -1.09 3.56 2.10
C GLU A 46 -2.61 3.42 2.07
N VAL A 47 -3.30 3.66 3.19
CA VAL A 47 -4.75 3.50 3.31
C VAL A 47 -5.41 4.83 3.66
N LYS A 48 -6.24 5.33 2.75
CA LYS A 48 -6.97 6.58 2.91
C LYS A 48 -8.45 6.36 3.17
N ASN A 49 -8.96 6.91 4.26
CA ASN A 49 -10.41 7.00 4.52
C ASN A 49 -11.03 8.24 3.84
N ALA A 50 -10.87 8.36 2.53
CA ALA A 50 -11.46 9.43 1.72
C ALA A 50 -11.90 8.92 0.34
N ALA A 51 -12.92 9.58 -0.24
CA ALA A 51 -13.45 9.24 -1.56
C ALA A 51 -12.61 9.79 -2.72
N ASP A 52 -11.79 10.81 -2.46
CA ASP A 52 -10.92 11.48 -3.42
C ASP A 52 -9.46 11.39 -2.98
N VAL A 53 -8.54 11.41 -3.95
CA VAL A 53 -7.10 11.36 -3.72
C VAL A 53 -6.46 12.64 -4.22
N ARG A 54 -5.80 13.35 -3.31
CA ARG A 54 -5.09 14.59 -3.59
C ARG A 54 -3.59 14.31 -3.83
N PRO A 55 -2.86 15.23 -4.47
CA PRO A 55 -1.43 15.06 -4.70
C PRO A 55 -0.61 14.83 -3.42
N GLU A 56 -1.00 15.44 -2.30
CA GLU A 56 -0.34 15.24 -1.02
C GLU A 56 -0.49 13.83 -0.45
N ASP A 57 -1.59 13.14 -0.77
CA ASP A 57 -1.87 11.79 -0.25
C ASP A 57 -0.91 10.74 -0.82
N ILE A 58 -0.27 11.01 -1.96
CA ILE A 58 0.71 10.10 -2.56
C ILE A 58 2.16 10.45 -2.21
N ARG A 59 2.40 11.51 -1.43
CA ARG A 59 3.75 12.02 -1.14
C ARG A 59 4.62 10.97 -0.44
N ALA A 60 4.10 10.28 0.57
CA ALA A 60 4.89 9.29 1.29
C ALA A 60 5.27 8.10 0.41
N LEU A 61 4.35 7.63 -0.43
CA LEU A 61 4.63 6.59 -1.42
C LEU A 61 5.63 7.05 -2.50
N LYS A 62 5.65 8.33 -2.86
CA LYS A 62 6.71 8.87 -3.74
C LYS A 62 8.06 8.78 -3.07
N THR A 63 8.20 9.33 -1.87
CA THR A 63 9.46 9.29 -1.10
C THR A 63 9.93 7.85 -0.86
N PHE A 64 9.01 6.94 -0.50
CA PHE A 64 9.34 5.52 -0.38
C PHE A 64 9.94 4.96 -1.68
N GLY A 65 9.37 5.32 -2.84
CA GLY A 65 9.85 4.87 -4.14
C GLY A 65 11.12 5.54 -4.64
N GLU A 66 11.60 6.60 -3.99
CA GLU A 66 12.93 7.16 -4.25
C GLU A 66 14.01 6.23 -3.68
N ASP A 67 13.77 5.67 -2.49
CA ASP A 67 14.67 4.72 -1.82
C ASP A 67 14.50 3.28 -2.35
N TYR A 68 13.26 2.91 -2.71
CA TYR A 68 12.87 1.54 -3.11
C TYR A 68 12.09 1.55 -4.44
N PRO A 69 12.75 1.85 -5.58
CA PRO A 69 12.09 1.98 -6.88
C PRO A 69 11.42 0.69 -7.39
N GLU A 70 11.90 -0.47 -6.96
CA GLU A 70 11.37 -1.79 -7.28
C GLU A 70 10.04 -2.09 -6.56
N ALA A 71 9.72 -1.36 -5.49
CA ALA A 71 8.52 -1.60 -4.72
C ALA A 71 7.26 -1.17 -5.48
N LYS A 72 6.26 -2.06 -5.48
CA LYS A 72 4.91 -1.71 -5.94
C LYS A 72 4.26 -0.80 -4.91
N ARG A 73 4.00 0.44 -5.31
CA ARG A 73 3.39 1.46 -4.45
C ARG A 73 1.89 1.54 -4.70
N ILE A 74 1.10 1.42 -3.66
CA ILE A 74 -0.35 1.27 -3.71
C ILE A 74 -0.99 2.23 -2.73
N LEU A 75 -1.91 3.08 -3.20
CA LEU A 75 -2.80 3.85 -2.35
C LEU A 75 -4.21 3.24 -2.42
N VAL A 76 -4.70 2.77 -1.29
CA VAL A 76 -6.02 2.18 -1.13
C VAL A 76 -6.96 3.25 -0.60
N TYR A 77 -8.07 3.52 -1.28
CA TYR A 77 -8.99 4.60 -0.90
C TYR A 77 -10.46 4.22 -1.05
N ARG A 78 -11.39 5.08 -0.65
CA ARG A 78 -12.84 4.82 -0.67
C ARG A 78 -13.56 5.35 -1.92
N GLY A 79 -12.83 5.81 -2.93
CA GLY A 79 -13.42 6.16 -4.22
C GLY A 79 -13.74 4.92 -5.05
N LYS A 80 -13.98 5.15 -6.35
CA LYS A 80 -14.51 4.13 -7.26
C LYS A 80 -13.61 3.84 -8.46
N GLU A 81 -12.58 4.65 -8.67
CA GLU A 81 -11.76 4.58 -9.87
C GLU A 81 -10.39 4.00 -9.56
N ARG A 82 -9.97 3.07 -10.42
CA ARG A 82 -8.58 2.62 -10.46
C ARG A 82 -7.78 3.58 -11.32
N LEU A 83 -6.74 4.17 -10.74
CA LEU A 83 -5.88 5.14 -11.43
C LEU A 83 -4.41 4.77 -11.22
N LYS A 84 -3.54 5.33 -12.07
CA LYS A 84 -2.08 5.29 -11.86
C LYS A 84 -1.54 6.71 -11.97
N ARG A 85 -0.84 7.17 -10.94
CA ARG A 85 -0.21 8.50 -10.90
C ARG A 85 1.24 8.33 -10.45
N GLU A 86 2.19 8.78 -11.27
CA GLU A 86 3.62 8.79 -10.91
C GLU A 86 4.15 7.42 -10.42
N GLY A 87 3.75 6.35 -11.09
CA GLY A 87 4.14 4.98 -10.73
C GLY A 87 3.34 4.36 -9.57
N ILE A 88 2.49 5.14 -8.90
CA ILE A 88 1.67 4.72 -7.76
C ILE A 88 0.31 4.27 -8.26
N LEU A 89 -0.08 3.06 -7.87
CA LEU A 89 -1.39 2.49 -8.17
C LEU A 89 -2.40 2.99 -7.12
N ILE A 90 -3.46 3.66 -7.56
CA ILE A 90 -4.54 4.14 -6.70
C ILE A 90 -5.75 3.23 -6.96
N VAL A 91 -6.22 2.54 -5.92
CA VAL A 91 -7.24 1.48 -6.06
C VAL A 91 -8.34 1.61 -5.03
N PRO A 92 -9.61 1.44 -5.42
CA PRO A 92 -10.72 1.32 -4.49
C PRO A 92 -10.47 0.19 -3.47
N CYS A 93 -10.83 0.44 -2.21
CA CYS A 93 -10.67 -0.49 -1.11
C CYS A 93 -11.31 -1.85 -1.39
N THR A 94 -12.51 -1.85 -1.99
CA THR A 94 -13.21 -3.09 -2.37
C THR A 94 -12.42 -3.89 -3.40
N GLU A 95 -11.86 -3.24 -4.41
CA GLU A 95 -11.04 -3.90 -5.44
C GLU A 95 -9.76 -4.45 -4.83
N PHE A 96 -9.08 -3.68 -3.98
CA PHE A 96 -7.87 -4.12 -3.29
C PHE A 96 -8.13 -5.37 -2.43
N LEU A 97 -9.20 -5.38 -1.65
CA LEU A 97 -9.57 -6.53 -0.82
C LEU A 97 -9.87 -7.80 -1.63
N MET A 98 -10.49 -7.67 -2.81
CA MET A 98 -10.72 -8.81 -3.70
C MET A 98 -9.42 -9.44 -4.21
N THR A 99 -8.34 -8.66 -4.33
CA THR A 99 -7.02 -9.21 -4.72
C THR A 99 -6.33 -10.00 -3.62
N LEU A 100 -6.81 -9.90 -2.38
CA LEU A 100 -6.26 -10.59 -1.20
C LEU A 100 -7.06 -11.85 -0.81
N SER A 101 -8.05 -12.24 -1.62
CA SER A 101 -8.93 -13.40 -1.38
C SER A 101 -8.40 -14.69 -2.00
#